data_AF-A0A348VVC1-F1
#
_entry.id   AF-A0A348VVC1-F1
#
_cell.length_a   1.000
_cell.length_b   1.000
_cell.length_c   1.000
_cell.angle_alpha   90.00
_cell.angle_beta   90.00
_cell.angle_gamma   90.00
#
_symmetry.space_group_name_H-M   'P 1'
#
loop_
_entity.id
_entity.type
_entity.pdbx_description
1 polymer ?
#
loop_
_entity_poly.entity_id
_entity_poly.type
_entity_poly.pdbx_seq_one_letter_code
_entity_poly.pdbx_strand_id
1 'polypeptide(L)'
;GYAYESDAFDKGTKRVTALVGSGTAFDESYFIIGAGFGYYIADNLELGIDAESWSGGTYDITRVSPSVRYVLPARTEAKPYIGAFYQRTFISELPDRDAVGGRAGVFWLTGQRTYFGAGLVHTRTLNCDQSIYRPARTPIPRS
;
A
#
# COMPACT_ATOMS: atom_id res chain seq x y z
N GLY A 1 28.23 24.00 13.12
CA GLY A 1 26.77 24.10 13.07
C GLY A 1 26.28 23.00 12.16
N TYR A 2 25.52 22.05 12.68
CA TYR A 2 24.96 20.98 11.85
C TYR A 2 23.76 21.56 11.12
N ALA A 3 23.85 21.68 9.80
CA ALA A 3 22.68 21.91 8.98
C ALA A 3 21.68 20.78 9.28
N TYR A 4 20.44 21.12 9.63
CA TYR A 4 19.34 20.15 9.69
C TYR A 4 19.03 19.78 8.24
N GLU A 5 19.85 18.89 7.69
CA GLU A 5 19.61 18.26 6.41
C GLU A 5 18.39 17.35 6.61
N SER A 6 17.27 17.72 6.00
CA SER A 6 16.02 16.95 6.13
C SER A 6 16.24 15.56 5.51
N ASP A 7 16.13 14.51 6.31
CA ASP A 7 16.15 13.13 5.82
C ASP A 7 14.90 12.89 4.96
N ALA A 8 15.00 11.95 4.03
CA ALA A 8 13.90 11.52 3.16
C ALA A 8 12.67 11.01 3.96
N PHE A 9 12.86 10.73 5.25
CA PHE A 9 11.87 10.15 6.15
C PHE A 9 11.42 11.08 7.30
N ASP A 10 11.87 12.34 7.29
CA ASP A 10 11.49 13.32 8.31
C ASP A 10 10.02 13.75 8.19
N LYS A 11 9.43 14.14 9.32
CA LYS A 11 8.08 14.71 9.35
C LYS A 11 7.93 15.86 8.36
N GLY A 12 6.85 15.82 7.58
CA GLY A 12 6.53 16.83 6.58
C GLY A 12 7.07 16.52 5.18
N THR A 13 7.97 15.54 5.05
CA THR A 13 8.46 15.09 3.75
C THR A 13 7.36 14.36 2.98
N LYS A 14 7.39 14.52 1.65
CA LYS A 14 6.47 13.86 0.71
C LYS A 14 7.23 12.81 -0.09
N ARG A 15 6.61 11.65 -0.30
CA ARG A 15 7.11 10.59 -1.16
C ARG A 15 6.30 10.56 -2.45
N VAL A 16 6.99 10.43 -3.58
CA VAL A 16 6.40 10.05 -4.88
C VAL A 16 7.15 8.83 -5.37
N THR A 17 6.43 7.82 -5.84
CA THR A 17 7.03 6.60 -6.40
C THR A 17 6.37 6.20 -7.69
N ALA A 18 7.15 5.58 -8.57
CA ALA A 18 6.66 4.81 -9.70
C ALA A 18 7.06 3.34 -9.51
N LEU A 19 6.21 2.43 -9.98
CA LEU A 19 6.42 0.99 -9.98
C LEU A 19 6.23 0.50 -11.42
N VAL A 20 7.13 -0.36 -11.87
CA VAL A 20 6.96 -1.14 -13.09
C VAL A 20 7.35 -2.57 -12.77
N GLY A 21 6.51 -3.53 -13.14
CA GLY A 21 6.76 -4.93 -12.85
C GLY A 21 5.86 -5.87 -13.63
N SER A 22 5.88 -7.14 -13.24
CA SER A 22 4.95 -8.14 -13.74
C SER A 22 4.42 -8.97 -12.57
N GLY A 23 3.26 -9.58 -12.76
CA GLY A 23 2.65 -10.45 -11.76
C GLY A 23 1.64 -11.41 -12.39
N THR A 24 1.23 -12.40 -11.64
CA THR A 24 0.27 -13.40 -12.10
C THR A 24 -1.06 -13.29 -11.37
N ALA A 25 -2.15 -13.41 -12.11
CA ALA A 25 -3.51 -13.49 -11.59
C ALA A 25 -4.36 -14.31 -12.58
N PHE A 26 -5.32 -15.11 -12.09
CA PHE A 26 -6.20 -15.91 -12.94
C PHE A 26 -5.47 -16.79 -13.99
N ASP A 27 -4.32 -17.39 -13.61
CA ASP A 27 -3.45 -18.17 -14.51
C ASP A 27 -2.89 -17.39 -15.71
N GLU A 28 -2.98 -16.06 -15.68
CA GLU A 28 -2.44 -15.15 -16.70
C GLU A 28 -1.31 -14.29 -16.13
N SER A 29 -0.45 -13.83 -17.03
CA SER A 29 0.64 -12.90 -16.72
C SER A 29 0.23 -11.48 -17.07
N TYR A 30 0.45 -10.57 -16.13
CA TYR A 30 0.10 -9.17 -16.24
C TYR A 30 1.36 -8.32 -16.18
N PHE A 31 1.38 -7.27 -16.99
CA PHE A 31 2.29 -6.15 -16.82
C PHE A 31 1.68 -5.15 -15.83
N ILE A 32 2.49 -4.67 -14.89
CA ILE A 32 2.06 -3.82 -13.79
C ILE A 32 2.74 -2.47 -13.92
N ILE A 33 1.94 -1.41 -13.92
CA ILE A 33 2.40 -0.05 -13.72
C ILE A 33 1.74 0.47 -12.46
N GLY A 34 2.51 1.11 -11.58
CA GLY A 34 1.98 1.73 -10.38
C GLY A 34 2.57 3.10 -10.11
N ALA A 35 1.83 3.88 -9.34
CA ALA A 35 2.27 5.15 -8.79
C ALA A 35 1.84 5.26 -7.34
N GLY A 36 2.61 5.97 -6.53
CA GLY A 36 2.32 6.14 -5.12
C GLY A 36 2.65 7.54 -4.63
N PHE A 37 1.85 8.01 -3.67
CA PHE A 37 2.08 9.24 -2.95
C PHE A 37 2.08 8.97 -1.45
N GLY A 38 2.98 9.61 -0.71
CA GLY A 38 3.08 9.48 0.74
C GLY A 38 3.40 10.79 1.43
N TYR A 39 3.03 10.89 2.69
CA TYR A 39 3.32 12.03 3.56
C TYR A 39 3.74 11.53 4.95
N TYR A 40 4.89 12.01 5.41
CA TYR A 40 5.42 11.67 6.73
C TYR A 40 4.72 12.53 7.80
N ILE A 41 3.83 11.91 8.57
CA ILE A 41 3.06 12.58 9.65
C ILE A 41 3.89 12.73 10.93
N ALA A 42 4.89 11.87 11.09
CA ALA A 42 5.93 11.92 12.11
C ALA A 42 7.22 11.35 11.52
N ASP A 43 8.35 11.54 12.21
CA ASP A 43 9.63 11.02 11.73
C ASP A 43 9.56 9.51 11.56
N ASN A 44 9.93 9.07 10.37
CA ASN A 44 9.85 7.69 9.90
C ASN A 44 8.45 7.08 9.78
N LEU A 45 7.36 7.82 10.04
CA LEU A 45 5.99 7.34 9.93
C LEU A 45 5.25 8.01 8.77
N GLU A 46 4.97 7.23 7.73
CA GLU A 46 4.32 7.66 6.50
C GLU A 46 2.87 7.17 6.44
N LEU A 47 1.96 8.05 6.03
CA LEU A 47 0.68 7.67 5.43
C LEU A 47 0.78 7.81 3.92
N GLY A 48 0.32 6.82 3.18
CA GLY A 48 0.41 6.82 1.73
C GLY A 48 -0.78 6.20 1.05
N ILE A 49 -0.82 6.39 -0.26
CA ILE A 49 -1.74 5.73 -1.17
C ILE A 49 -0.95 5.29 -2.40
N ASP A 50 -1.11 4.03 -2.76
CA ASP A 50 -0.49 3.47 -3.97
C ASP A 50 -1.62 3.00 -4.90
N ALA A 51 -1.46 3.23 -6.19
CA ALA A 51 -2.37 2.77 -7.23
C ALA A 51 -1.60 1.94 -8.26
N GLU A 52 -2.16 0.80 -8.67
CA GLU A 52 -1.56 -0.10 -9.65
C GLU A 52 -2.59 -0.44 -10.73
N SER A 53 -2.13 -0.44 -11.97
CA SER A 53 -2.85 -0.93 -13.14
C SER A 53 -2.14 -2.18 -13.65
N TRP A 54 -2.88 -3.26 -13.74
CA TRP A 54 -2.42 -4.55 -14.24
C TRP A 54 -3.11 -4.78 -15.57
N SER A 55 -2.32 -4.88 -16.65
CA SER A 55 -2.81 -5.02 -18.02
C SER A 55 -2.08 -6.13 -18.78
N GLY A 56 -2.63 -6.54 -19.92
CA GLY A 56 -2.06 -7.58 -20.79
C GLY A 56 -2.64 -8.99 -20.60
N GLY A 57 -3.59 -9.17 -19.67
CA GLY A 57 -4.43 -10.37 -19.57
C GLY A 57 -5.84 -10.14 -20.11
N THR A 58 -6.76 -11.06 -19.85
CA THR A 58 -8.15 -11.01 -20.32
C THR A 58 -8.94 -9.87 -19.68
N TYR A 59 -8.65 -9.51 -18.42
CA TYR A 59 -9.35 -8.45 -17.69
C TYR A 59 -8.38 -7.40 -17.14
N ASP A 60 -8.66 -6.12 -17.33
CA ASP A 60 -7.90 -5.06 -16.66
C ASP A 60 -8.19 -5.05 -15.16
N ILE A 61 -7.13 -5.00 -14.34
CA ILE A 61 -7.23 -4.98 -12.88
C ILE A 61 -6.63 -3.68 -12.37
N THR A 62 -7.43 -2.91 -11.64
CA THR A 62 -6.95 -1.70 -10.96
C THR A 62 -6.97 -1.92 -9.45
N ARG A 63 -5.88 -1.57 -8.78
CA ARG A 63 -5.74 -1.68 -7.31
C ARG A 63 -5.46 -0.32 -6.72
N VAL A 64 -6.15 0.01 -5.63
CA VAL A 64 -5.92 1.22 -4.84
C VAL A 64 -5.67 0.83 -3.39
N SER A 65 -4.54 1.29 -2.85
CA SER A 65 -3.99 0.79 -1.59
C SER A 65 -3.59 1.92 -0.65
N PRO A 66 -4.51 2.47 0.18
CA PRO A 66 -4.10 3.27 1.33
C PRO A 66 -3.21 2.45 2.27
N SER A 67 -2.14 3.07 2.76
CA SER A 67 -1.11 2.40 3.54
C SER A 67 -0.56 3.26 4.66
N VAL A 68 -0.03 2.58 5.67
CA VAL A 68 0.82 3.16 6.71
C VAL A 68 2.15 2.43 6.67
N ARG A 69 3.26 3.18 6.73
CA ARG A 69 4.61 2.63 6.71
C ARG A 69 5.45 3.25 7.80
N TYR A 70 6.22 2.42 8.48
CA TYR A 70 7.23 2.84 9.43
C TYR A 70 8.62 2.42 8.96
N VAL A 71 9.52 3.39 8.83
CA VAL A 71 10.94 3.17 8.52
C VAL A 71 11.68 2.99 9.83
N LEU A 72 12.42 1.89 9.97
CA LEU A 72 13.15 1.63 11.19
C LEU A 72 14.42 2.51 11.22
N PRO A 73 14.67 3.24 12.32
CA PRO A 73 15.88 4.03 12.44
C PRO A 73 17.09 3.09 12.50
N ALA A 74 17.90 3.12 11.44
CA ALA A 74 19.14 2.35 11.34
C ALA A 74 20.33 3.29 11.15
N ARG A 75 21.47 2.97 11.77
CA ARG A 75 22.74 3.73 11.62
C ARG A 75 23.47 3.43 10.30
N THR A 76 22.87 2.62 9.44
CA THR A 76 23.37 2.20 8.14
C THR A 76 22.66 2.93 6.99
N GLU A 77 23.24 2.90 5.79
CA GLU A 77 22.61 3.40 4.55
C GLU A 77 21.37 2.58 4.15
N ALA A 78 21.34 1.31 4.56
CA ALA A 78 20.17 0.44 4.46
C ALA A 78 19.18 0.79 5.59
N LYS A 79 17.96 1.17 5.21
CA LYS A 79 16.85 1.55 6.09
C LYS A 79 15.72 0.52 5.97
N PRO A 80 15.63 -0.44 6.89
CA PRO A 80 14.53 -1.40 6.91
C PRO A 80 13.19 -0.68 7.10
N TYR A 81 12.11 -1.20 6.54
CA TYR A 81 10.77 -0.69 6.77
C TYR A 81 9.76 -1.82 6.91
N ILE A 82 8.69 -1.51 7.62
CA ILE A 82 7.49 -2.33 7.70
C ILE A 82 6.28 -1.46 7.41
N GLY A 83 5.20 -2.04 6.92
CA GLY A 83 3.98 -1.32 6.66
C GLY A 83 2.78 -2.23 6.56
N ALA A 84 1.61 -1.65 6.77
CA ALA A 84 0.32 -2.28 6.56
C ALA A 84 -0.46 -1.47 5.53
N PHE A 85 -1.31 -2.15 4.78
CA PHE A 85 -2.16 -1.49 3.81
C PHE A 85 -3.49 -2.20 3.70
N TYR A 86 -4.50 -1.41 3.37
CA TYR A 86 -5.78 -1.88 2.89
C TYR A 86 -5.76 -1.73 1.36
N GLN A 87 -6.26 -2.71 0.63
CA GLN A 87 -6.28 -2.71 -0.82
C GLN A 87 -7.69 -2.99 -1.31
N ARG A 88 -8.20 -2.10 -2.16
CA ARG A 88 -9.40 -2.33 -2.95
C ARG A 88 -9.02 -2.65 -4.39
N THR A 89 -9.57 -3.74 -4.90
CA THR A 89 -9.28 -4.24 -6.25
C THR A 89 -10.56 -4.14 -7.08
N PHE A 90 -10.48 -3.36 -8.15
CA PHE A 90 -11.51 -3.19 -9.16
C PHE A 90 -11.14 -4.08 -10.34
N ILE A 91 -12.04 -4.98 -10.69
CA ILE A 91 -11.88 -5.87 -11.84
C ILE A 91 -13.11 -5.64 -12.71
N SER A 92 -12.89 -5.36 -13.99
CA SER A 92 -14.00 -5.19 -14.94
C SER A 92 -14.89 -6.43 -14.91
N GLU A 93 -16.21 -6.23 -14.75
CA GLU A 93 -17.25 -7.27 -14.80
C GLU A 93 -17.30 -8.24 -13.60
N LEU A 94 -16.51 -8.01 -12.54
CA LEU A 94 -16.50 -8.83 -11.32
C LEU A 94 -16.75 -7.98 -10.05
N PRO A 95 -17.26 -8.57 -8.97
CA PRO A 95 -17.46 -7.85 -7.72
C PRO A 95 -16.12 -7.39 -7.12
N ASP A 96 -16.10 -6.14 -6.66
CA ASP A 96 -14.96 -5.54 -5.96
C ASP A 96 -14.45 -6.45 -4.84
N ARG A 97 -13.12 -6.51 -4.70
CA ARG A 97 -12.48 -7.28 -3.63
C ARG A 97 -11.64 -6.41 -2.73
N ASP A 98 -11.85 -6.58 -1.44
CA ASP A 98 -11.09 -5.95 -0.39
C ASP A 98 -10.08 -6.93 0.21
N ALA A 99 -8.87 -6.43 0.45
CA ALA A 99 -7.78 -7.17 1.06
C ALA A 99 -7.04 -6.29 2.07
N VAL A 100 -6.45 -6.93 3.06
CA VAL A 100 -5.50 -6.30 3.98
C VAL A 100 -4.18 -7.00 3.86
N GLY A 101 -3.10 -6.25 3.90
CA GLY A 101 -1.76 -6.79 3.69
C GLY A 101 -0.70 -6.12 4.52
N GLY A 102 0.41 -6.83 4.62
CA GLY A 102 1.66 -6.33 5.18
C GLY A 102 2.69 -6.20 4.07
N ARG A 103 3.58 -5.23 4.22
CA ARG A 103 4.79 -5.10 3.40
C ARG A 103 6.00 -4.89 4.29
N ALA A 104 7.10 -5.49 3.93
CA ALA A 104 8.38 -5.29 4.62
C ALA A 104 9.50 -5.24 3.60
N GLY A 105 10.51 -4.44 3.85
CA GLY A 105 11.60 -4.28 2.89
C GLY A 105 12.72 -3.42 3.43
N VAL A 106 13.60 -3.03 2.53
CA VAL A 106 14.76 -2.19 2.83
C VAL A 106 14.87 -1.12 1.76
N PHE A 107 15.08 0.13 2.18
CA PHE A 107 15.47 1.23 1.32
C PHE A 107 16.99 1.44 1.39
N TRP A 108 17.61 1.78 0.27
CA TRP A 108 18.98 2.25 0.22
C TRP A 108 18.98 3.71 -0.23
N LEU A 109 19.53 4.57 0.61
CA LEU A 109 19.70 6.00 0.30
C LEU A 109 20.81 6.17 -0.74
N THR A 110 20.51 6.85 -1.85
CA THR A 110 21.51 7.25 -2.86
C THR A 110 21.84 8.74 -2.81
N GLY A 111 21.20 9.46 -1.88
CA GLY A 111 21.40 10.87 -1.59
C GLY A 111 20.52 11.27 -0.41
N GLN A 112 20.29 12.57 -0.22
CA GLN A 112 19.54 13.09 0.94
C GLN A 112 18.04 12.79 0.88
N ARG A 113 17.47 12.68 -0.33
CA ARG A 113 16.02 12.55 -0.57
C ARG A 113 15.64 11.50 -1.62
N THR A 114 16.64 10.85 -2.22
CA THR A 114 16.44 9.82 -3.24
C THR A 114 16.86 8.49 -2.68
N TYR A 115 16.01 7.49 -2.86
CA TYR A 115 16.28 6.13 -2.43
C TYR A 115 15.58 5.16 -3.37
N PHE A 116 16.12 3.96 -3.45
CA PHE A 116 15.44 2.81 -4.06
C PHE A 116 15.19 1.77 -2.97
N GLY A 117 14.23 0.86 -3.20
CA GLY A 117 13.93 -0.16 -2.23
C GLY A 117 13.52 -1.47 -2.87
N ALA A 118 13.75 -2.53 -2.11
CA ALA A 118 13.23 -3.85 -2.39
C ALA A 118 12.40 -4.30 -1.19
N GLY A 119 11.35 -5.08 -1.44
CA GLY A 119 10.48 -5.54 -0.38
C GLY A 119 9.61 -6.70 -0.80
N LEU A 120 9.00 -7.31 0.19
CA LEU A 120 8.02 -8.36 0.05
C LEU A 120 6.66 -7.83 0.47
N VAL A 121 5.63 -8.28 -0.23
CA VAL A 121 4.24 -7.92 0.01
C VAL A 121 3.46 -9.21 0.22
N HIS A 122 2.69 -9.26 1.30
CA HIS A 122 1.79 -10.36 1.57
C HIS A 122 0.39 -9.82 1.86
N THR A 123 -0.61 -10.35 1.17
CA THR A 123 -2.01 -9.93 1.29
C THR A 123 -2.87 -11.08 1.77
N ARG A 124 -3.89 -10.76 2.56
CA ARG A 124 -4.99 -11.65 2.91
C ARG A 124 -6.28 -11.02 2.42
N THR A 125 -7.04 -11.79 1.66
CA THR A 125 -8.33 -11.35 1.15
C THR A 125 -9.33 -11.37 2.30
N LEU A 126 -10.11 -10.29 2.46
CA LEU A 126 -11.09 -10.16 3.55
C LEU A 126 -12.38 -10.95 3.29
N ASN A 127 -12.57 -11.46 2.07
CA ASN A 127 -13.73 -12.28 1.71
C ASN A 127 -13.57 -13.75 2.15
N CYS A 128 -13.66 -13.96 3.46
CA CYS A 128 -14.34 -15.12 4.04
C CYS A 128 -15.49 -14.60 4.92
N ASP A 129 -16.60 -14.29 4.25
CA ASP A 129 -17.97 -14.23 4.79
C ASP A 129 -18.25 -13.34 6.02
N GLN A 130 -18.84 -12.15 5.80
CA GLN A 130 -19.81 -11.51 6.72
C GLN A 130 -20.51 -10.32 6.04
N SER A 131 -21.26 -10.60 4.97
CA SER A 131 -22.12 -9.61 4.31
C SER A 131 -23.44 -9.32 5.06
N ILE A 132 -23.61 -9.74 6.32
CA ILE A 132 -24.84 -9.44 7.08
C ILE A 132 -24.55 -9.03 8.53
N TYR A 133 -24.01 -7.82 8.73
CA TYR A 133 -24.31 -7.05 9.94
C TYR A 133 -25.53 -6.15 9.64
N ARG A 134 -26.71 -6.77 9.57
CA ARG A 134 -27.97 -6.05 9.78
C ARG A 134 -28.14 -5.94 11.30
N PRO A 135 -28.05 -4.76 11.94
CA PRO A 135 -28.63 -4.63 13.26
C PRO A 135 -30.13 -4.95 13.14
N ALA A 136 -30.57 -5.91 13.96
CA ALA A 136 -31.93 -6.41 13.97
C ALA A 136 -32.94 -5.25 14.03
N ARG A 137 -33.91 -5.28 13.12
CA ARG A 137 -35.06 -4.38 13.12
C ARG A 137 -35.83 -4.62 14.43
N THR A 138 -35.90 -3.60 15.28
CA THR A 138 -36.63 -3.60 16.55
C THR A 138 -38.09 -4.06 16.34
N PRO A 139 -38.67 -4.90 17.22
CA PRO A 139 -40.07 -5.26 17.12
C PRO A 139 -40.94 -4.04 17.40
N ILE A 140 -41.90 -3.77 16.51
CA ILE A 140 -42.96 -2.76 16.75
C ILE A 140 -43.88 -3.31 17.84
N PRO A 141 -44.10 -2.61 18.97
CA PRO A 141 -45.11 -3.01 19.93
C PRO A 141 -46.49 -2.76 19.33
N ARG A 142 -47.36 -3.78 19.28
CA ARG A 142 -48.78 -3.56 19.01
C ARG A 142 -49.43 -3.03 20.29
N SER A 143 -50.09 -1.88 20.15
CA SER A 143 -51.05 -1.30 21.11
C SER A 143 -52.26 -2.19 21.31
#